data_AF-A0A8T3MWZ3-F1
#
_entry.id   AF-A0A8T3MWZ3-F1
#
_cell.length_a   1.000
_cell.length_b   1.000
_cell.length_c   1.000
_cell.angle_alpha   90.00
_cell.angle_beta   90.00
_cell.angle_gamma   90.00
#
_symmetry.space_group_name_H-M   'P 1'
#
loop_
_entity.id
_entity.type
_entity.pdbx_description
1 polymer ?
#
loop_
_entity_poly.entity_id
_entity_poly.type
_entity_poly.pdbx_seq_one_letter_code
_entity_poly.pdbx_strand_id
1 'polypeptide(L)'
;MTLTFANANDDHEALQGFADAVKAASGGTLTIKFVDQVRRDHPTYESEIIDDVVAGTYDLAWVAPRPWHSKGVRSFDALIAPFLIDSYDLEGAVLQSGMQDEMLAGLATTGVVGLGILPGPLRRVAMADGGLRVPGDLRGKKLAIGDSEIARMTFEALGASTRPLGPGGEVDADDGVEQQLSSITGNRYYRTHPHVTADLAFWPRPLIIFANEARFNGLSDAQKAALRNATRPLVAAGLALARAEDGPAINILCDSGSDVVLAGVGASDAFRAATQSVYDELANDATTKRLIDQIGALKGQTAVTSTASSCQAASASAAGSASPRPAGGFPDGTYEARASCDELEAYRAAHPDLPQEKRGSCPVLLQFRLKDGDWMENYGQHWTFSFFGDHVHLGNFTMRWAFDGTHLSFSEMEGGAPDDAAVWTMKPYTKVRDDTISAIGFPDGLYEAKVSAEEMKAFWESHGTPVSARKPCPCTQTFSLHGTKWIGRDGSESLVSYFGDKLTLTDARGSVTLRWRNDPQIEEVTFTDVETGDPVSDADLATYFVVKTFNRIGD
;
A
#
# COMPACT_ATOMS: atom_id res chain seq x y z
N MET A 1 -7.09 -28.57 7.41
CA MET A 1 -7.58 -28.19 6.06
C MET A 1 -7.33 -26.71 5.89
N THR A 2 -6.81 -26.29 4.74
CA THR A 2 -6.53 -24.88 4.45
C THR A 2 -7.57 -24.39 3.44
N LEU A 3 -8.24 -23.28 3.73
CA LEU A 3 -9.17 -22.61 2.84
C LEU A 3 -8.47 -21.43 2.16
N THR A 4 -8.61 -21.28 0.85
CA THR A 4 -8.15 -20.09 0.13
C THR A 4 -9.14 -18.95 0.32
N PHE A 5 -8.63 -17.75 0.63
CA PHE A 5 -9.43 -16.56 0.83
C PHE A 5 -9.04 -15.52 -0.22
N ALA A 6 -9.93 -15.25 -1.17
CA ALA A 6 -9.73 -14.17 -2.13
C ALA A 6 -9.87 -12.82 -1.43
N ASN A 7 -8.80 -12.05 -1.45
CA ASN A 7 -8.73 -10.70 -0.96
C ASN A 7 -8.46 -9.78 -2.17
N ALA A 8 -9.35 -8.82 -2.37
CA ALA A 8 -9.13 -7.81 -3.39
C ALA A 8 -7.94 -6.91 -3.03
N ASN A 9 -7.61 -6.77 -1.74
CA ASN A 9 -6.50 -5.95 -1.29
C ASN A 9 -5.28 -6.84 -0.94
N ASP A 10 -4.20 -6.21 -0.49
CA ASP A 10 -3.03 -6.80 0.14
C ASP A 10 -3.05 -6.67 1.66
N ASP A 11 -3.83 -5.72 2.19
CA ASP A 11 -4.04 -5.57 3.63
C ASP A 11 -4.90 -6.70 4.22
N HIS A 12 -4.40 -7.28 5.30
CA HIS A 12 -5.06 -8.34 6.06
C HIS A 12 -5.55 -7.87 7.42
N GLU A 13 -5.31 -6.64 7.91
CA GLU A 13 -5.53 -6.28 9.32
C GLU A 13 -6.96 -6.60 9.80
N ALA A 14 -7.97 -6.21 9.02
CA ALA A 14 -9.37 -6.50 9.30
C ALA A 14 -9.75 -8.00 9.15
N LEU A 15 -8.97 -8.78 8.40
CA LEU A 15 -9.24 -10.18 8.04
C LEU A 15 -8.38 -11.18 8.83
N GLN A 16 -7.24 -10.76 9.35
CA GLN A 16 -6.30 -11.58 10.10
C GLN A 16 -6.95 -12.01 11.41
N GLY A 17 -7.67 -11.10 12.06
CA GLY A 17 -8.51 -11.43 13.21
C GLY A 17 -9.55 -12.51 12.89
N PHE A 18 -10.11 -12.52 11.67
CA PHE A 18 -11.03 -13.58 11.23
C PHE A 18 -10.30 -14.91 11.02
N ALA A 19 -9.14 -14.91 10.35
CA ALA A 19 -8.32 -16.10 10.16
C ALA A 19 -7.90 -16.73 11.50
N ASP A 20 -7.47 -15.91 12.46
CA ASP A 20 -7.07 -16.35 13.80
C ASP A 20 -8.25 -16.87 14.61
N ALA A 21 -9.39 -16.18 14.56
CA ALA A 21 -10.62 -16.63 15.21
C ALA A 21 -11.09 -17.99 14.65
N VAL A 22 -11.02 -18.19 13.33
CA VAL A 22 -11.35 -19.48 12.69
C VAL A 22 -10.38 -20.57 13.13
N LYS A 23 -9.08 -20.30 13.14
CA LYS A 23 -8.05 -21.26 13.57
C LYS A 23 -8.25 -21.65 15.03
N ALA A 24 -8.48 -20.68 15.92
CA ALA A 24 -8.71 -20.92 17.34
C ALA A 24 -10.00 -21.71 17.58
N ALA A 25 -11.13 -21.28 17.00
CA ALA A 25 -12.44 -21.91 17.19
C ALA A 25 -12.51 -23.33 16.61
N SER A 26 -11.71 -23.63 15.58
CA SER A 26 -11.63 -24.96 14.97
C SER A 26 -10.58 -25.87 15.61
N GLY A 27 -9.86 -25.41 16.65
CA GLY A 27 -8.75 -26.16 17.26
C GLY A 27 -7.59 -26.42 16.29
N GLY A 28 -7.37 -25.52 15.33
CA GLY A 28 -6.37 -25.64 14.27
C GLY A 28 -6.74 -26.56 13.11
N THR A 29 -7.96 -27.12 13.09
CA THR A 29 -8.39 -28.00 11.99
C THR A 29 -8.72 -27.23 10.71
N LEU A 30 -9.02 -25.94 10.82
CA LEU A 30 -9.12 -24.99 9.71
C LEU A 30 -8.04 -23.91 9.82
N THR A 31 -7.43 -23.59 8.69
CA THR A 31 -6.58 -22.42 8.51
C THR A 31 -6.99 -21.67 7.25
N ILE A 32 -6.73 -20.37 7.22
CA ILE A 32 -7.00 -19.51 6.07
C ILE A 32 -5.68 -19.14 5.42
N LYS A 33 -5.63 -19.21 4.08
CA LYS A 33 -4.54 -18.68 3.26
C LYS A 33 -5.11 -17.59 2.35
N PHE A 34 -4.67 -16.36 2.55
CA PHE A 34 -5.04 -15.24 1.69
C PHE A 34 -4.41 -15.38 0.30
N VAL A 35 -5.18 -14.97 -0.70
CA VAL A 35 -4.75 -14.73 -2.07
C VAL A 35 -5.11 -13.28 -2.36
N ASP A 36 -4.10 -12.44 -2.48
CA ASP A 36 -4.24 -10.98 -2.53
C ASP A 36 -4.28 -10.43 -3.95
N GLN A 37 -4.68 -9.15 -4.05
CA GLN A 37 -4.78 -8.41 -5.31
C GLN A 37 -5.68 -9.08 -6.36
N VAL A 38 -6.67 -9.86 -5.91
CA VAL A 38 -7.56 -10.61 -6.81
C VAL A 38 -8.40 -9.63 -7.64
N ARG A 39 -8.35 -9.76 -8.97
CA ARG A 39 -9.17 -9.03 -9.96
C ARG A 39 -9.03 -7.49 -9.95
N ARG A 40 -7.97 -6.94 -9.34
CA ARG A 40 -7.83 -5.49 -9.13
C ARG A 40 -7.72 -4.64 -10.40
N ASP A 41 -7.56 -5.25 -11.55
CA ASP A 41 -7.35 -4.62 -12.85
C ASP A 41 -8.63 -4.01 -13.47
N HIS A 42 -9.82 -4.30 -12.94
CA HIS A 42 -11.08 -3.75 -13.48
C HIS A 42 -12.03 -3.23 -12.38
N PRO A 43 -12.86 -2.19 -12.64
CA PRO A 43 -13.81 -1.67 -11.66
C PRO A 43 -14.84 -2.65 -11.12
N THR A 44 -15.11 -3.76 -11.84
CA THR A 44 -16.08 -4.80 -11.47
C THR A 44 -15.47 -5.91 -10.60
N TYR A 45 -14.24 -5.73 -10.10
CA TYR A 45 -13.47 -6.75 -9.38
C TYR A 45 -14.25 -7.51 -8.31
N GLU A 46 -15.08 -6.83 -7.51
CA GLU A 46 -15.85 -7.51 -6.46
C GLU A 46 -16.97 -8.40 -7.02
N SER A 47 -17.63 -7.98 -8.09
CA SER A 47 -18.65 -8.79 -8.76
C SER A 47 -18.03 -10.05 -9.37
N GLU A 48 -16.80 -9.96 -9.87
CA GLU A 48 -16.04 -11.11 -10.39
C GLU A 48 -15.51 -12.02 -9.28
N ILE A 49 -15.09 -11.47 -8.14
CA ILE A 49 -14.71 -12.26 -6.95
C ILE A 49 -15.88 -13.12 -6.47
N ILE A 50 -17.11 -12.60 -6.49
CA ILE A 50 -18.30 -13.41 -6.19
C ILE A 50 -18.40 -14.58 -7.18
N ASP A 51 -18.23 -14.34 -8.47
CA ASP A 51 -18.29 -15.39 -9.49
C ASP A 51 -17.18 -16.43 -9.33
N ASP A 52 -15.96 -16.00 -9.00
CA ASP A 52 -14.82 -16.88 -8.74
C ASP A 52 -15.08 -17.80 -7.53
N VAL A 53 -15.70 -17.28 -6.46
CA VAL A 53 -16.09 -18.10 -5.31
C VAL A 53 -17.23 -19.04 -5.67
N VAL A 54 -18.26 -18.60 -6.40
CA VAL A 54 -19.36 -19.47 -6.86
C VAL A 54 -18.82 -20.62 -7.72
N ALA A 55 -17.89 -20.32 -8.62
CA ALA A 55 -17.22 -21.31 -9.48
C ALA A 55 -16.28 -22.26 -8.71
N GLY A 56 -15.94 -21.92 -7.45
CA GLY A 56 -15.04 -22.71 -6.61
C GLY A 56 -13.55 -22.46 -6.88
N THR A 57 -13.20 -21.36 -7.56
CA THR A 57 -11.81 -20.90 -7.71
C THR A 57 -11.19 -20.55 -6.35
N TYR A 58 -11.98 -19.94 -5.47
CA TYR A 58 -11.60 -19.62 -4.10
C TYR A 58 -12.62 -20.19 -3.10
N ASP A 59 -12.17 -20.60 -1.92
CA ASP A 59 -13.04 -21.16 -0.90
C ASP A 59 -13.85 -20.08 -0.16
N LEU A 60 -13.22 -18.94 0.11
CA LEU A 60 -13.73 -17.82 0.87
C LEU A 60 -13.43 -16.51 0.15
N ALA A 61 -14.22 -15.47 0.42
CA ALA A 61 -13.89 -14.09 0.07
C ALA A 61 -14.61 -13.09 0.98
N TRP A 62 -14.24 -11.82 0.84
CA TRP A 62 -15.08 -10.70 1.26
C TRP A 62 -15.34 -9.79 0.06
N VAL A 63 -16.50 -9.13 0.07
CA VAL A 63 -16.82 -8.00 -0.83
C VAL A 63 -17.71 -7.01 -0.08
N ALA A 64 -17.78 -5.76 -0.55
CA ALA A 64 -18.72 -4.77 -0.04
C ALA A 64 -20.19 -5.15 -0.34
N PRO A 65 -21.20 -4.44 0.22
CA PRO A 65 -22.61 -4.63 -0.16
C PRO A 65 -22.93 -4.39 -1.63
N ARG A 66 -22.25 -3.42 -2.25
CA ARG A 66 -22.60 -2.90 -3.59
C ARG A 66 -22.70 -3.95 -4.73
N PRO A 67 -21.77 -4.91 -4.92
CA PRO A 67 -21.90 -5.91 -6.00
C PRO A 67 -23.09 -6.86 -5.81
N TRP A 68 -23.58 -7.07 -4.59
CA TRP A 68 -24.69 -8.01 -4.35
C TRP A 68 -26.00 -7.56 -5.00
N HIS A 69 -26.19 -6.25 -5.14
CA HIS A 69 -27.32 -5.68 -5.85
C HIS A 69 -27.36 -6.18 -7.31
N SER A 70 -26.24 -6.15 -8.04
CA SER A 70 -26.18 -6.63 -9.42
C SER A 70 -26.32 -8.15 -9.53
N LYS A 71 -26.02 -8.89 -8.46
CA LYS A 71 -26.27 -10.33 -8.31
C LYS A 71 -27.72 -10.66 -7.88
N GLY A 72 -28.59 -9.65 -7.78
CA GLY A 72 -30.00 -9.82 -7.42
C GLY A 72 -30.27 -10.01 -5.92
N VAL A 73 -29.27 -9.83 -5.06
CA VAL A 73 -29.42 -9.91 -3.60
C VAL A 73 -29.67 -8.51 -3.05
N ARG A 74 -30.92 -8.25 -2.67
CA ARG A 74 -31.37 -6.94 -2.16
C ARG A 74 -31.15 -6.76 -0.67
N SER A 75 -30.95 -7.85 0.07
CA SER A 75 -30.91 -7.84 1.55
C SER A 75 -29.79 -6.99 2.15
N PHE A 76 -28.74 -6.68 1.37
CA PHE A 76 -27.65 -5.78 1.81
C PHE A 76 -27.86 -4.31 1.41
N ASP A 77 -28.84 -4.00 0.57
CA ASP A 77 -29.05 -2.65 0.03
C ASP A 77 -29.32 -1.61 1.14
N ALA A 78 -29.94 -2.04 2.24
CA ALA A 78 -30.18 -1.20 3.41
C ALA A 78 -28.88 -0.71 4.09
N LEU A 79 -27.76 -1.44 3.97
CA LEU A 79 -26.46 -1.02 4.52
C LEU A 79 -25.86 0.18 3.78
N ILE A 80 -26.25 0.36 2.52
CA ILE A 80 -25.74 1.42 1.64
C ILE A 80 -26.84 2.39 1.18
N ALA A 81 -27.99 2.38 1.87
CA ALA A 81 -29.02 3.38 1.66
C ALA A 81 -28.49 4.77 2.07
N PRO A 82 -28.66 5.81 1.22
CA PRO A 82 -27.98 7.08 1.39
C PRO A 82 -28.38 7.77 2.70
N PHE A 83 -27.38 8.13 3.50
CA PHE A 83 -27.50 8.81 4.80
C PHE A 83 -28.27 8.01 5.87
N LEU A 84 -28.49 6.71 5.66
CA LEU A 84 -29.14 5.87 6.64
C LEU A 84 -28.17 5.50 7.77
N ILE A 85 -27.05 4.87 7.43
CA ILE A 85 -25.95 4.58 8.37
C ILE A 85 -24.82 5.58 8.09
N ASP A 86 -24.68 6.59 8.93
CA ASP A 86 -23.75 7.72 8.75
C ASP A 86 -22.78 7.88 9.94
N SER A 87 -22.69 6.87 10.81
CA SER A 87 -21.76 6.85 11.94
C SER A 87 -21.32 5.42 12.28
N TYR A 88 -20.09 5.29 12.78
CA TYR A 88 -19.56 4.01 13.27
C TYR A 88 -20.39 3.45 14.44
N ASP A 89 -20.93 4.31 15.29
CA ASP A 89 -21.76 3.87 16.42
C ASP A 89 -23.06 3.21 15.92
N LEU A 90 -23.71 3.80 14.90
CA LEU A 90 -24.89 3.21 14.29
C LEU A 90 -24.56 1.94 13.49
N GLU A 91 -23.47 1.93 12.72
CA GLU A 91 -23.00 0.72 12.03
C GLU A 91 -22.80 -0.44 13.02
N GLY A 92 -22.10 -0.19 14.12
CA GLY A 92 -21.91 -1.18 15.17
C GLY A 92 -23.21 -1.66 15.78
N ALA A 93 -24.13 -0.75 16.09
CA ALA A 93 -25.44 -1.11 16.63
C ALA A 93 -26.23 -1.99 15.64
N VAL A 94 -26.20 -1.68 14.34
CA VAL A 94 -26.85 -2.50 13.30
C VAL A 94 -26.25 -3.90 13.25
N LEU A 95 -24.93 -4.01 13.19
CA LEU A 95 -24.25 -5.32 13.14
C LEU A 95 -24.47 -6.15 14.41
N GLN A 96 -24.70 -5.52 15.56
CA GLN A 96 -24.98 -6.21 16.83
C GLN A 96 -26.46 -6.52 17.07
N SER A 97 -27.38 -5.93 16.29
CA SER A 97 -28.83 -6.04 16.49
C SER A 97 -29.45 -7.38 16.07
N GLY A 98 -28.69 -8.24 15.38
CA GLY A 98 -29.18 -9.47 14.76
C GLY A 98 -29.68 -9.31 13.33
N MET A 99 -29.84 -8.07 12.81
CA MET A 99 -30.24 -7.82 11.42
C MET A 99 -29.29 -8.47 10.40
N GLN A 100 -28.00 -8.61 10.72
CA GLN A 100 -27.03 -9.25 9.83
C GLN A 100 -27.40 -10.71 9.48
N ASP A 101 -28.05 -11.46 10.37
CA ASP A 101 -28.41 -12.85 10.12
C ASP A 101 -29.49 -12.95 9.03
N GLU A 102 -30.44 -12.01 9.04
CA GLU A 102 -31.45 -11.85 8.00
C GLU A 102 -30.84 -11.37 6.67
N MET A 103 -29.88 -10.44 6.74
CA MET A 103 -29.15 -9.98 5.55
C MET A 103 -28.40 -11.12 4.85
N LEU A 104 -27.64 -11.91 5.62
CA LEU A 104 -26.86 -13.05 5.13
C LEU A 104 -27.74 -14.18 4.62
N ALA A 105 -28.96 -14.35 5.15
CA ALA A 105 -29.91 -15.34 4.64
C ALA A 105 -30.32 -15.06 3.18
N GLY A 106 -30.22 -13.81 2.71
CA GLY A 106 -30.45 -13.44 1.31
C GLY A 106 -29.48 -14.10 0.30
N LEU A 107 -28.37 -14.69 0.77
CA LEU A 107 -27.40 -15.40 -0.06
C LEU A 107 -27.80 -16.85 -0.38
N ALA A 108 -28.89 -17.38 0.17
CA ALA A 108 -29.21 -18.81 0.11
C ALA A 108 -29.33 -19.39 -1.32
N THR A 109 -29.54 -18.56 -2.34
CA THR A 109 -29.71 -19.01 -3.74
C THR A 109 -28.57 -18.59 -4.66
N THR A 110 -27.46 -18.07 -4.13
CA THR A 110 -26.37 -17.51 -4.94
C THR A 110 -25.20 -18.47 -5.14
N GLY A 111 -25.25 -19.69 -4.57
CA GLY A 111 -24.13 -20.64 -4.59
C GLY A 111 -23.02 -20.31 -3.58
N VAL A 112 -23.30 -19.39 -2.64
CA VAL A 112 -22.40 -19.06 -1.53
C VAL A 112 -23.14 -19.10 -0.20
N VAL A 113 -22.38 -19.22 0.89
CA VAL A 113 -22.87 -19.19 2.26
C VAL A 113 -22.32 -17.96 2.97
N GLY A 114 -23.20 -17.08 3.43
CA GLY A 114 -22.81 -15.94 4.28
C GLY A 114 -22.27 -16.40 5.64
N LEU A 115 -21.11 -15.88 6.03
CA LEU A 115 -20.41 -16.19 7.28
C LEU A 115 -20.48 -15.06 8.31
N GLY A 116 -20.62 -13.82 7.85
CA GLY A 116 -20.72 -12.66 8.72
C GLY A 116 -20.50 -11.35 7.99
N ILE A 117 -20.74 -10.25 8.69
CA ILE A 117 -20.47 -8.90 8.21
C ILE A 117 -19.52 -8.23 9.20
N LEU A 118 -18.35 -7.81 8.73
CA LEU A 118 -17.45 -6.96 9.50
C LEU A 118 -17.73 -5.49 9.16
N PRO A 119 -17.58 -4.58 10.14
CA PRO A 119 -17.73 -3.15 9.90
C PRO A 119 -16.64 -2.62 8.95
N GLY A 120 -16.83 -1.44 8.40
CA GLY A 120 -15.83 -0.79 7.58
C GLY A 120 -15.95 0.73 7.55
N PRO A 121 -15.08 1.41 6.79
CA PRO A 121 -14.96 2.86 6.84
C PRO A 121 -16.16 3.56 6.22
N LEU A 122 -16.43 4.79 6.67
CA LEU A 122 -17.49 5.64 6.12
C LEU A 122 -17.07 6.31 4.82
N ARG A 123 -17.99 6.31 3.86
CA ARG A 123 -17.80 6.84 2.51
C ARG A 123 -18.18 8.31 2.43
N ARG A 124 -17.29 9.11 1.83
CA ARG A 124 -17.35 10.56 1.75
C ARG A 124 -16.96 11.02 0.35
N VAL A 125 -17.08 12.32 0.09
CA VAL A 125 -16.74 12.90 -1.22
C VAL A 125 -15.62 13.93 -1.06
N ALA A 126 -14.63 13.82 -1.94
CA ALA A 126 -13.64 14.85 -2.23
C ALA A 126 -13.98 15.53 -3.55
N MET A 127 -13.94 16.86 -3.61
CA MET A 127 -14.30 17.66 -4.79
C MET A 127 -13.07 18.42 -5.31
N ALA A 128 -12.99 18.57 -6.63
CA ALA A 128 -11.97 19.36 -7.32
C ALA A 128 -12.11 20.86 -7.04
N ASP A 129 -13.36 21.35 -6.97
CA ASP A 129 -13.69 22.72 -6.65
C ASP A 129 -14.97 22.78 -5.82
N GLY A 130 -14.90 23.49 -4.69
CA GLY A 130 -16.00 23.64 -3.74
C GLY A 130 -16.34 22.37 -2.96
N GLY A 131 -16.39 22.46 -1.64
CA GLY A 131 -16.87 21.37 -0.79
C GLY A 131 -18.38 21.18 -0.80
N LEU A 132 -18.85 20.00 -0.38
CA LEU A 132 -20.28 19.69 -0.26
C LEU A 132 -20.85 20.23 1.06
N ARG A 133 -21.86 21.09 0.97
CA ARG A 133 -22.58 21.63 2.13
C ARG A 133 -24.09 21.47 1.96
N VAL A 134 -24.57 21.56 0.74
CA VAL A 134 -25.98 21.38 0.37
C VAL A 134 -26.12 20.47 -0.85
N PRO A 135 -27.28 19.81 -1.04
CA PRO A 135 -27.50 18.93 -2.19
C PRO A 135 -27.23 19.58 -3.55
N GLY A 136 -27.48 20.89 -3.66
CA GLY A 136 -27.28 21.66 -4.89
C GLY A 136 -25.82 21.73 -5.36
N ASP A 137 -24.85 21.47 -4.49
CA ASP A 137 -23.41 21.52 -4.82
C ASP A 137 -23.00 20.42 -5.82
N LEU A 138 -23.81 19.37 -5.95
CA LEU A 138 -23.59 18.26 -6.89
C LEU A 138 -24.28 18.45 -8.25
N ARG A 139 -25.08 19.49 -8.42
CA ARG A 139 -25.84 19.68 -9.67
C ARG A 139 -24.91 19.89 -10.86
N GLY A 140 -25.04 19.01 -11.85
CA GLY A 140 -24.25 19.04 -13.08
C GLY A 140 -22.80 18.57 -12.90
N LYS A 141 -22.42 18.09 -11.72
CA LYS A 141 -21.09 17.55 -11.44
C LYS A 141 -20.94 16.14 -11.97
N LYS A 142 -19.72 15.74 -12.32
CA LYS A 142 -19.37 14.36 -12.68
C LYS A 142 -18.57 13.72 -11.55
N LEU A 143 -19.01 12.57 -11.05
CA LEU A 143 -18.35 11.86 -9.95
C LEU A 143 -17.78 10.51 -10.39
N ALA A 144 -16.55 10.24 -9.94
CA ALA A 144 -15.98 8.90 -9.94
C ALA A 144 -16.41 8.17 -8.66
N ILE A 145 -17.13 7.06 -8.81
CA ILE A 145 -17.70 6.30 -7.69
C ILE A 145 -17.32 4.83 -7.77
N GLY A 146 -17.41 4.11 -6.66
CA GLY A 146 -17.40 2.66 -6.71
C GLY A 146 -18.46 2.07 -7.64
N ASP A 147 -18.23 0.91 -8.26
CA ASP A 147 -19.23 0.21 -9.08
C ASP A 147 -20.44 -0.20 -8.21
N SER A 148 -21.47 0.66 -8.22
CA SER A 148 -22.61 0.60 -7.30
C SER A 148 -23.83 1.29 -7.90
N GLU A 149 -24.88 0.52 -8.13
CA GLU A 149 -26.15 1.03 -8.65
C GLU A 149 -26.83 1.97 -7.66
N ILE A 150 -26.77 1.67 -6.36
CA ILE A 150 -27.36 2.52 -5.31
C ILE A 150 -26.61 3.84 -5.18
N ALA A 151 -25.28 3.83 -5.29
CA ALA A 151 -24.50 5.06 -5.29
C ALA A 151 -24.80 5.88 -6.56
N ARG A 152 -24.89 5.25 -7.74
CA ARG A 152 -25.31 5.90 -9.00
C ARG A 152 -26.65 6.60 -8.83
N MET A 153 -27.69 5.89 -8.38
CA MET A 153 -29.03 6.46 -8.13
C MET A 153 -28.99 7.60 -7.12
N THR A 154 -28.17 7.47 -6.06
CA THR A 154 -28.00 8.52 -5.05
C THR A 154 -27.45 9.81 -5.66
N PHE A 155 -26.34 9.72 -6.38
CA PHE A 155 -25.69 10.90 -6.95
C PHE A 155 -26.50 11.51 -8.10
N GLU A 156 -27.21 10.70 -8.89
CA GLU A 156 -28.16 11.18 -9.89
C GLU A 156 -29.36 11.91 -9.28
N ALA A 157 -29.90 11.42 -8.15
CA ALA A 157 -30.96 12.12 -7.42
C ALA A 157 -30.47 13.49 -6.88
N LEU A 158 -29.17 13.60 -6.58
CA LEU A 158 -28.50 14.86 -6.20
C LEU A 158 -28.11 15.73 -7.41
N GLY A 159 -28.41 15.27 -8.64
CA GLY A 159 -28.19 16.02 -9.88
C GLY A 159 -26.80 15.87 -10.49
N ALA A 160 -25.98 14.94 -10.01
CA ALA A 160 -24.69 14.60 -10.61
C ALA A 160 -24.82 13.49 -11.66
N SER A 161 -23.79 13.33 -12.48
CA SER A 161 -23.56 12.15 -13.31
C SER A 161 -22.42 11.33 -12.71
N THR A 162 -22.36 10.02 -12.97
CA THR A 162 -21.35 9.16 -12.36
C THR A 162 -20.67 8.23 -13.35
N ARG A 163 -19.46 7.79 -13.01
CA ARG A 163 -18.79 6.66 -13.68
C ARG A 163 -18.17 5.72 -12.63
N PRO A 164 -18.01 4.43 -12.96
CA PRO A 164 -17.29 3.51 -12.09
C PRO A 164 -15.79 3.87 -12.00
N LEU A 165 -15.23 3.69 -10.81
CA LEU A 165 -13.83 3.88 -10.46
C LEU A 165 -13.26 2.55 -9.99
N GLY A 166 -12.23 2.07 -10.69
CA GLY A 166 -11.47 0.90 -10.25
C GLY A 166 -10.49 1.23 -9.12
N PRO A 167 -9.92 0.20 -8.47
CA PRO A 167 -8.91 0.38 -7.43
C PRO A 167 -7.75 1.26 -7.94
N GLY A 168 -7.48 2.37 -7.25
CA GLY A 168 -6.40 3.30 -7.61
C GLY A 168 -6.57 4.02 -8.95
N GLY A 169 -7.76 3.99 -9.56
CA GLY A 169 -7.99 4.61 -10.87
C GLY A 169 -7.80 6.13 -10.88
N GLU A 170 -7.52 6.68 -12.06
CA GLU A 170 -7.39 8.14 -12.27
C GLU A 170 -8.74 8.85 -12.07
N VAL A 171 -8.71 10.09 -11.58
CA VAL A 171 -9.91 10.89 -11.26
C VAL A 171 -9.87 12.32 -11.82
N ASP A 172 -8.81 12.72 -12.50
CA ASP A 172 -8.58 14.12 -12.90
C ASP A 172 -9.63 14.67 -13.89
N ALA A 173 -10.37 13.78 -14.56
CA ALA A 173 -11.45 14.13 -15.49
C ALA A 173 -12.84 14.21 -14.81
N ASP A 174 -12.91 14.17 -13.49
CA ASP A 174 -14.14 14.22 -12.69
C ASP A 174 -14.11 15.44 -11.76
N ASP A 175 -15.30 15.92 -11.38
CA ASP A 175 -15.44 17.02 -10.43
C ASP A 175 -15.31 16.55 -8.97
N GLY A 176 -15.49 15.25 -8.74
CA GLY A 176 -15.46 14.67 -7.42
C GLY A 176 -15.25 13.16 -7.43
N VAL A 177 -14.80 12.65 -6.28
CA VAL A 177 -14.55 11.23 -6.06
C VAL A 177 -15.16 10.80 -4.72
N GLU A 178 -15.92 9.72 -4.76
CA GLU A 178 -16.51 9.10 -3.57
C GLU A 178 -15.61 7.97 -3.06
N GLN A 179 -15.04 8.14 -1.86
CA GLN A 179 -14.14 7.19 -1.20
C GLN A 179 -14.16 7.37 0.34
N GLN A 180 -13.63 6.41 1.11
CA GLN A 180 -13.28 6.68 2.50
C GLN A 180 -12.02 7.55 2.60
N LEU A 181 -11.81 8.23 3.73
CA LEU A 181 -10.71 9.19 3.90
C LEU A 181 -9.33 8.56 3.69
N SER A 182 -9.09 7.36 4.22
CA SER A 182 -7.85 6.61 4.03
C SER A 182 -7.56 6.30 2.54
N SER A 183 -8.59 6.07 1.73
CA SER A 183 -8.41 5.88 0.28
C SER A 183 -8.22 7.19 -0.48
N ILE A 184 -8.80 8.30 -0.01
CA ILE A 184 -8.56 9.63 -0.60
C ILE A 184 -7.09 10.03 -0.41
N THR A 185 -6.54 9.80 0.79
CA THR A 185 -5.14 10.12 1.10
C THR A 185 -4.18 9.11 0.49
N GLY A 186 -4.45 7.81 0.61
CA GLY A 186 -3.60 6.74 0.09
C GLY A 186 -3.43 6.79 -1.43
N ASN A 187 -4.50 7.07 -2.18
CA ASN A 187 -4.44 7.24 -3.64
C ASN A 187 -4.05 8.67 -4.07
N ARG A 188 -3.79 9.57 -3.10
CA ARG A 188 -3.43 10.97 -3.34
C ARG A 188 -4.47 11.78 -4.14
N TYR A 189 -5.74 11.37 -4.10
CA TYR A 189 -6.82 12.08 -4.80
C TYR A 189 -6.99 13.52 -4.32
N TYR A 190 -6.61 13.81 -3.07
CA TYR A 190 -6.60 15.17 -2.51
C TYR A 190 -5.75 16.18 -3.30
N ARG A 191 -4.80 15.73 -4.12
CA ARG A 191 -3.97 16.61 -4.96
C ARG A 191 -4.77 17.31 -6.06
N THR A 192 -5.76 16.62 -6.62
CA THR A 192 -6.67 17.17 -7.64
C THR A 192 -8.07 17.43 -7.10
N HIS A 193 -8.40 16.87 -5.92
CA HIS A 193 -9.68 17.00 -5.23
C HIS A 193 -9.49 17.50 -3.78
N PRO A 194 -9.02 18.74 -3.58
CA PRO A 194 -8.59 19.22 -2.27
C PRO A 194 -9.75 19.54 -1.31
N HIS A 195 -11.02 19.56 -1.76
CA HIS A 195 -12.15 19.91 -0.90
C HIS A 195 -12.85 18.65 -0.38
N VAL A 196 -12.46 18.19 0.81
CA VAL A 196 -12.98 16.94 1.40
C VAL A 196 -14.03 17.24 2.45
N THR A 197 -15.26 16.78 2.23
CA THR A 197 -16.36 16.99 3.19
C THR A 197 -16.34 15.87 4.23
N ALA A 198 -15.76 16.14 5.40
CA ALA A 198 -15.40 15.10 6.37
C ALA A 198 -16.56 14.68 7.30
N ASP A 199 -17.50 15.58 7.58
CA ASP A 199 -18.64 15.36 8.49
C ASP A 199 -19.91 14.83 7.80
N LEU A 200 -19.85 14.60 6.48
CA LEU A 200 -20.97 14.11 5.68
C LEU A 200 -20.67 12.70 5.13
N ALA A 201 -21.03 11.68 5.91
CA ALA A 201 -20.95 10.29 5.50
C ALA A 201 -22.21 9.87 4.73
N PHE A 202 -22.02 9.23 3.57
CA PHE A 202 -23.11 8.74 2.73
C PHE A 202 -23.59 7.35 3.17
N TRP A 203 -22.65 6.44 3.48
CA TRP A 203 -22.88 5.07 3.95
C TRP A 203 -21.55 4.45 4.43
N PRO A 204 -21.55 3.35 5.20
CA PRO A 204 -20.36 2.54 5.48
C PRO A 204 -19.97 1.64 4.29
N ARG A 205 -18.73 1.15 4.31
CA ARG A 205 -18.24 0.07 3.43
C ARG A 205 -17.96 -1.20 4.25
N PRO A 206 -18.99 -1.90 4.77
CA PRO A 206 -18.78 -3.13 5.54
C PRO A 206 -18.29 -4.27 4.64
N LEU A 207 -17.69 -5.29 5.24
CA LEU A 207 -17.14 -6.45 4.55
C LEU A 207 -18.08 -7.64 4.76
N ILE A 208 -18.75 -8.10 3.70
CA ILE A 208 -19.57 -9.30 3.71
C ILE A 208 -18.66 -10.48 3.45
N ILE A 209 -18.47 -11.34 4.44
CA ILE A 209 -17.63 -12.54 4.35
C ILE A 209 -18.51 -13.73 3.98
N PHE A 210 -18.08 -14.48 2.97
CA PHE A 210 -18.84 -15.62 2.44
C PHE A 210 -17.93 -16.75 1.98
N ALA A 211 -18.51 -17.94 1.88
CA ALA A 211 -17.84 -19.17 1.45
C ALA A 211 -18.52 -19.75 0.21
N ASN A 212 -17.76 -20.45 -0.64
CA ASN A 212 -18.34 -21.34 -1.64
C ASN A 212 -19.26 -22.36 -0.94
N GLU A 213 -20.49 -22.53 -1.43
CA GLU A 213 -21.49 -23.37 -0.78
C GLU A 213 -21.09 -24.85 -0.73
N ALA A 214 -20.59 -25.41 -1.83
CA ALA A 214 -20.18 -26.81 -1.90
C ALA A 214 -19.00 -27.10 -0.94
N ARG A 215 -18.04 -26.17 -0.88
CA ARG A 215 -16.89 -26.26 0.03
C ARG A 215 -17.32 -26.16 1.48
N PHE A 216 -18.20 -25.20 1.81
CA PHE A 216 -18.78 -25.07 3.14
C PHE A 216 -19.54 -26.33 3.56
N ASN A 217 -20.36 -26.90 2.67
CA ASN A 217 -21.17 -28.08 2.95
C ASN A 217 -20.33 -29.34 3.21
N GLY A 218 -19.14 -29.44 2.60
CA GLY A 218 -18.17 -30.51 2.84
C GLY A 218 -17.43 -30.45 4.18
N LEU A 219 -17.55 -29.34 4.93
CA LEU A 219 -16.94 -29.21 6.25
C LEU A 219 -17.72 -29.97 7.33
N SER A 220 -17.05 -30.33 8.41
CA SER A 220 -17.71 -30.87 9.61
C SER A 220 -18.56 -29.80 10.30
N ASP A 221 -19.54 -30.20 11.11
CA ASP A 221 -20.40 -29.25 11.82
C ASP A 221 -19.61 -28.32 12.75
N ALA A 222 -18.56 -28.84 13.39
CA ALA A 222 -17.65 -28.04 14.21
C ALA A 222 -16.89 -26.98 13.38
N GLN A 223 -16.45 -27.34 12.18
CA GLN A 223 -15.77 -26.43 11.25
C GLN A 223 -16.72 -25.37 10.67
N LYS A 224 -17.95 -25.76 10.31
CA LYS A 224 -19.01 -24.84 9.88
C LYS A 224 -19.33 -23.82 10.98
N ALA A 225 -19.45 -24.28 12.23
CA ALA A 225 -19.68 -23.42 13.38
C ALA A 225 -18.50 -22.47 13.64
N ALA A 226 -17.25 -22.95 13.51
CA ALA A 226 -16.06 -22.12 13.66
C ALA A 226 -16.05 -20.96 12.64
N LEU A 227 -16.38 -21.21 11.38
CA LEU A 227 -16.48 -20.16 10.35
C LEU A 227 -17.59 -19.15 10.63
N ARG A 228 -18.82 -19.62 10.92
CA ARG A 228 -19.98 -18.73 11.15
C ARG A 228 -19.85 -17.86 12.40
N ASN A 229 -19.14 -18.34 13.42
CA ASN A 229 -19.02 -17.63 14.70
C ASN A 229 -17.79 -16.71 14.78
N ALA A 230 -16.85 -16.82 13.85
CA ALA A 230 -15.58 -16.10 13.90
C ALA A 230 -15.71 -14.58 13.67
N THR A 231 -16.78 -14.12 13.02
CA THR A 231 -16.99 -12.69 12.70
C THR A 231 -17.59 -11.88 13.85
N ARG A 232 -18.51 -12.47 14.62
CA ARG A 232 -19.23 -11.78 15.72
C ARG A 232 -18.33 -11.10 16.76
N PRO A 233 -17.27 -11.74 17.30
CA PRO A 233 -16.41 -11.10 18.30
C PRO A 233 -15.55 -9.97 17.71
N LEU A 234 -15.45 -9.86 16.38
CA LEU A 234 -14.57 -8.92 15.70
C LEU A 234 -15.24 -7.59 15.36
N VAL A 235 -16.57 -7.47 15.52
CA VAL A 235 -17.29 -6.22 15.21
C VAL A 235 -16.71 -5.02 15.98
N ALA A 236 -16.44 -5.18 17.28
CA ALA A 236 -15.87 -4.08 18.07
C ALA A 236 -14.45 -3.70 17.63
N ALA A 237 -13.60 -4.69 17.32
CA ALA A 237 -12.25 -4.45 16.83
C ALA A 237 -12.26 -3.80 15.44
N GLY A 238 -13.08 -4.28 14.51
CA GLY A 238 -13.21 -3.71 13.18
C GLY A 238 -13.72 -2.27 13.19
N LEU A 239 -14.66 -1.93 14.09
CA LEU A 239 -15.11 -0.54 14.27
C LEU A 239 -13.99 0.36 14.79
N ALA A 240 -13.16 -0.17 15.70
CA ALA A 240 -12.02 0.57 16.22
C ALA A 240 -10.99 0.85 15.10
N LEU A 241 -10.72 -0.13 14.24
CA LEU A 241 -9.85 0.03 13.06
C LEU A 241 -10.43 1.07 12.09
N ALA A 242 -11.69 0.90 11.66
CA ALA A 242 -12.34 1.82 10.74
C ALA A 242 -12.38 3.27 11.28
N ARG A 243 -12.61 3.44 12.59
CA ARG A 243 -12.56 4.76 13.24
C ARG A 243 -11.14 5.32 13.30
N ALA A 244 -10.15 4.47 13.53
CA ALA A 244 -8.74 4.88 13.62
C ALA A 244 -8.18 5.36 12.28
N GLU A 245 -8.75 4.93 11.15
CA GLU A 245 -8.35 5.38 9.81
C GLU A 245 -8.63 6.87 9.55
N ASP A 246 -9.71 7.43 10.13
CA ASP A 246 -10.16 8.79 9.80
C ASP A 246 -9.21 9.88 10.32
N GLY A 247 -8.70 9.73 11.55
CA GLY A 247 -7.86 10.75 12.20
C GLY A 247 -6.56 11.05 11.43
N PRO A 248 -5.74 10.03 11.12
CA PRO A 248 -4.54 10.20 10.33
C PRO A 248 -4.82 10.77 8.94
N ALA A 249 -5.88 10.32 8.29
CA ALA A 249 -6.28 10.83 6.98
C ALA A 249 -6.65 12.33 7.04
N ILE A 250 -7.39 12.78 8.06
CA ILE A 250 -7.70 14.21 8.26
C ILE A 250 -6.42 15.04 8.42
N ASN A 251 -5.45 14.56 9.20
CA ASN A 251 -4.18 15.26 9.38
C ASN A 251 -3.41 15.40 8.06
N ILE A 252 -3.31 14.32 7.27
CA ILE A 252 -2.67 14.37 5.93
C ILE A 252 -3.35 15.43 5.05
N LEU A 253 -4.68 15.44 5.02
CA LEU A 253 -5.44 16.42 4.24
C LEU A 253 -5.11 17.85 4.67
N CYS A 254 -5.07 18.12 5.97
CA CYS A 254 -4.76 19.44 6.51
C CYS A 254 -3.31 19.86 6.24
N ASP A 255 -2.34 18.95 6.46
CA ASP A 255 -0.91 19.22 6.26
C ASP A 255 -0.57 19.43 4.78
N SER A 256 -1.34 18.82 3.87
CA SER A 256 -1.20 19.01 2.43
C SER A 256 -1.86 20.29 1.89
N GLY A 257 -2.49 21.10 2.76
CA GLY A 257 -3.23 22.30 2.38
C GLY A 257 -4.61 22.04 1.78
N SER A 258 -5.17 20.84 1.94
CA SER A 258 -6.55 20.52 1.53
C SER A 258 -7.56 21.25 2.44
N ASP A 259 -8.73 21.56 1.88
CA ASP A 259 -9.85 22.14 2.62
C ASP A 259 -10.73 21.01 3.19
N VAL A 260 -10.57 20.75 4.49
CA VAL A 260 -11.48 19.85 5.23
C VAL A 260 -12.77 20.61 5.54
N VAL A 261 -13.76 20.38 4.67
CA VAL A 261 -15.06 21.04 4.68
C VAL A 261 -15.96 20.40 5.72
N LEU A 262 -16.66 21.25 6.47
CA LEU A 262 -17.78 20.86 7.32
C LEU A 262 -19.09 21.31 6.67
N ALA A 263 -19.94 20.34 6.33
CA ALA A 263 -21.30 20.59 5.86
C ALA A 263 -22.19 21.14 6.99
N GLY A 264 -21.89 20.76 8.24
CA GLY A 264 -22.54 21.25 9.44
C GLY A 264 -23.64 20.33 9.95
N VAL A 265 -24.07 20.61 11.18
CA VAL A 265 -25.13 19.84 11.85
C VAL A 265 -26.43 19.92 11.05
N GLY A 266 -27.04 18.76 10.78
CA GLY A 266 -28.29 18.65 10.04
C GLY A 266 -28.14 18.64 8.51
N ALA A 267 -26.92 18.77 7.96
CA ALA A 267 -26.71 18.66 6.51
C ALA A 267 -27.20 17.30 5.98
N SER A 268 -26.89 16.20 6.68
CA SER A 268 -27.32 14.84 6.35
C SER A 268 -28.83 14.74 6.08
N ASP A 269 -29.67 15.46 6.84
CA ASP A 269 -31.14 15.43 6.66
C ASP A 269 -31.57 16.06 5.33
N ALA A 270 -30.92 17.17 4.92
CA ALA A 270 -31.21 17.83 3.64
C ALA A 270 -30.82 16.93 2.45
N PHE A 271 -29.67 16.25 2.55
CA PHE A 271 -29.25 15.29 1.53
C PHE A 271 -30.13 14.06 1.50
N ARG A 272 -30.54 13.52 2.67
CA ARG A 272 -31.48 12.40 2.75
C ARG A 272 -32.84 12.73 2.12
N ALA A 273 -33.36 13.94 2.36
CA ALA A 273 -34.60 14.38 1.73
C ALA A 273 -34.46 14.48 0.20
N ALA A 274 -33.30 14.95 -0.30
CA ALA A 274 -33.04 15.05 -1.72
C ALA A 274 -32.88 13.67 -2.41
N THR A 275 -32.61 12.61 -1.64
CA THR A 275 -32.45 11.24 -2.15
C THR A 275 -33.68 10.35 -1.89
N GLN A 276 -34.85 10.93 -1.57
CA GLN A 276 -36.07 10.17 -1.27
C GLN A 276 -36.46 9.19 -2.39
N SER A 277 -36.26 9.53 -3.66
CA SER A 277 -36.52 8.63 -4.78
C SER A 277 -35.72 7.32 -4.72
N VAL A 278 -34.52 7.34 -4.13
CA VAL A 278 -33.71 6.14 -3.90
C VAL A 278 -34.37 5.25 -2.85
N TYR A 279 -34.89 5.83 -1.77
CA TYR A 279 -35.62 5.09 -0.74
C TYR A 279 -36.91 4.47 -1.29
N ASP A 280 -37.62 5.19 -2.16
CA ASP A 280 -38.83 4.69 -2.81
C ASP A 280 -38.50 3.47 -3.69
N GLU A 281 -37.38 3.49 -4.42
CA GLU A 281 -36.90 2.35 -5.21
C GLU A 281 -36.49 1.17 -4.31
N LEU A 282 -35.70 1.42 -3.27
CA LEU A 282 -35.27 0.38 -2.32
C LEU A 282 -36.46 -0.25 -1.58
N ALA A 283 -37.53 0.50 -1.35
CA ALA A 283 -38.73 0.02 -0.68
C ALA A 283 -39.57 -0.96 -1.53
N ASN A 284 -39.28 -1.10 -2.83
CA ASN A 284 -39.91 -2.10 -3.69
C ASN A 284 -39.56 -3.54 -3.26
N ASP A 285 -38.43 -3.74 -2.56
CA ASP A 285 -38.13 -5.00 -1.90
C ASP A 285 -38.59 -4.98 -0.43
N ALA A 286 -39.43 -5.94 -0.06
CA ALA A 286 -40.05 -5.99 1.27
C ALA A 286 -39.03 -6.23 2.40
N THR A 287 -37.92 -6.93 2.12
CA THR A 287 -36.84 -7.17 3.08
C THR A 287 -36.01 -5.91 3.26
N THR A 288 -35.58 -5.30 2.17
CA THR A 288 -34.85 -4.03 2.19
C THR A 288 -35.66 -2.95 2.90
N LYS A 289 -36.96 -2.81 2.59
CA LYS A 289 -37.84 -1.86 3.27
C LYS A 289 -37.86 -2.07 4.79
N ARG A 290 -38.07 -3.31 5.23
CA ARG A 290 -38.12 -3.64 6.67
C ARG A 290 -36.79 -3.34 7.36
N LEU A 291 -35.67 -3.69 6.74
CA LEU A 291 -34.33 -3.40 7.29
C LEU A 291 -34.08 -1.90 7.36
N ILE A 292 -34.48 -1.12 6.35
CA ILE A 292 -34.43 0.35 6.38
C ILE A 292 -35.23 0.90 7.56
N ASP A 293 -36.46 0.43 7.76
CA ASP A 293 -37.33 0.87 8.86
C ASP A 293 -36.68 0.56 10.23
N GLN A 294 -36.09 -0.63 10.39
CA GLN A 294 -35.43 -1.06 11.62
C GLN A 294 -34.15 -0.26 11.91
N ILE A 295 -33.31 -0.02 10.90
CA ILE A 295 -32.10 0.80 11.04
C ILE A 295 -32.48 2.25 11.37
N GLY A 296 -33.54 2.79 10.74
CA GLY A 296 -34.06 4.12 11.06
C GLY A 296 -34.54 4.24 12.50
N ALA A 297 -35.23 3.22 13.02
CA ALA A 297 -35.64 3.17 14.43
C ALA A 297 -34.44 3.10 15.40
N LEU A 298 -33.39 2.38 15.02
CA LEU A 298 -32.15 2.28 15.80
C LEU A 298 -31.36 3.59 15.78
N LYS A 299 -31.29 4.27 14.63
CA LYS A 299 -30.67 5.59 14.48
C LYS A 299 -31.25 6.63 15.44
N GLY A 300 -32.58 6.62 15.64
CA GLY A 300 -33.23 7.52 16.60
C GLY A 300 -32.87 7.27 18.07
N GLN A 301 -32.26 6.13 18.39
CA GLN A 301 -31.86 5.72 19.73
C GLN A 301 -30.34 5.80 19.97
N THR A 302 -29.55 5.86 18.90
CA THR A 302 -28.09 5.95 18.97
C THR A 302 -27.66 7.41 19.10
N ALA A 303 -26.90 7.72 20.15
CA ALA A 303 -26.31 9.05 20.30
C ALA A 303 -25.27 9.26 19.17
N VAL A 304 -25.37 10.39 18.47
CA VAL A 304 -24.38 10.76 17.45
C VAL A 304 -23.18 11.40 18.12
N THR A 305 -22.05 10.69 18.14
CA THR A 305 -20.76 11.29 18.51
C THR A 305 -20.11 11.82 17.23
N SER A 306 -20.21 13.14 16.98
CA SER A 306 -19.47 13.75 15.87
C SER A 306 -17.98 13.77 16.17
N THR A 307 -17.18 13.10 15.33
CA THR A 307 -15.72 13.07 15.41
C THR A 307 -15.04 13.92 14.33
N ALA A 308 -15.81 14.54 13.43
CA ALA A 308 -15.26 15.32 12.33
C ALA A 308 -14.75 16.68 12.83
N SER A 309 -13.45 16.92 12.68
CA SER A 309 -12.80 18.19 13.01
C SER A 309 -12.33 18.89 11.74
N SER A 310 -12.58 20.20 11.63
CA SER A 310 -11.91 21.03 10.62
C SER A 310 -10.41 21.13 10.91
N CYS A 311 -9.61 21.55 9.93
CA CYS A 311 -8.17 21.77 10.12
C CYS A 311 -7.84 22.78 11.25
N GLN A 312 -8.74 23.73 11.52
CA GLN A 312 -8.60 24.69 12.64
C GLN A 312 -8.84 24.04 14.02
N ALA A 313 -9.72 23.04 14.10
CA ALA A 313 -9.95 22.29 15.33
C ALA A 313 -8.86 21.22 15.57
N ALA A 314 -8.36 20.58 14.50
CA ALA A 314 -7.25 19.65 14.56
C ALA A 314 -5.97 20.33 15.12
N SER A 315 -5.65 21.51 14.61
CA SER A 315 -4.51 22.34 15.07
C SER A 315 -4.64 22.85 16.51
N ALA A 316 -5.87 23.09 17.01
CA ALA A 316 -6.11 23.48 18.40
C ALA A 316 -5.98 22.31 19.39
N SER A 317 -6.33 21.08 18.97
CA SER A 317 -6.18 19.87 19.80
C SER A 317 -4.73 19.43 20.00
N ALA A 318 -3.84 19.80 19.06
CA ALA A 318 -2.41 19.51 19.12
C ALA A 318 -1.64 20.33 20.17
N ALA A 319 -2.25 21.38 20.75
CA ALA A 319 -1.58 22.28 21.70
C ALA A 319 -1.59 21.79 23.17
N GLY A 320 -2.21 20.63 23.45
CA GLY A 320 -2.54 20.23 24.83
C GLY A 320 -2.44 18.74 25.15
N SER A 321 -1.50 18.00 24.58
CA SER A 321 -1.08 16.69 25.09
C SER A 321 0.25 16.29 24.44
N ALA A 322 1.05 15.48 25.15
CA ALA A 322 2.39 15.03 24.76
C ALA A 322 2.53 14.71 23.26
N SER A 323 3.69 15.10 22.70
CA SER A 323 4.10 15.07 21.28
C SER A 323 3.24 14.15 20.37
N PRO A 324 2.46 14.71 19.44
CA PRO A 324 1.67 13.92 18.49
C PRO A 324 2.60 13.22 17.48
N ARG A 325 2.43 11.91 17.30
CA ARG A 325 3.06 11.17 16.19
C ARG A 325 2.45 11.62 14.85
N PRO A 326 3.26 11.81 13.80
CA PRO A 326 2.79 12.20 12.48
C PRO A 326 1.94 11.10 11.83
N ALA A 327 0.96 11.51 11.04
CA ALA A 327 -0.23 10.75 10.68
C ALA A 327 -0.19 10.18 9.23
N GLY A 328 0.99 10.07 8.63
CA GLY A 328 1.16 9.58 7.26
C GLY A 328 2.46 8.80 7.08
N GLY A 329 2.87 8.09 8.14
CA GLY A 329 4.26 7.68 8.31
C GLY A 329 5.03 8.70 9.14
N PHE A 330 6.35 8.54 9.16
CA PHE A 330 7.28 9.51 9.73
C PHE A 330 7.55 10.66 8.73
N PRO A 331 8.02 11.84 9.18
CA PRO A 331 8.09 13.03 8.34
C PRO A 331 9.09 12.89 7.16
N ASP A 332 8.87 13.63 6.08
CA ASP A 332 9.86 13.79 5.02
C ASP A 332 11.21 14.24 5.58
N GLY A 333 12.29 13.73 5.00
CA GLY A 333 13.66 14.09 5.32
C GLY A 333 14.66 12.99 5.00
N THR A 334 15.91 13.29 5.30
CA THR A 334 17.02 12.34 5.21
C THR A 334 17.26 11.70 6.57
N TYR A 335 17.37 10.39 6.59
CA TYR A 335 17.52 9.56 7.79
C TYR A 335 18.84 8.81 7.73
N GLU A 336 19.62 8.86 8.81
CA GLU A 336 20.97 8.29 8.87
C GLU A 336 21.15 7.36 10.08
N ALA A 337 21.70 6.17 9.85
CA ALA A 337 22.21 5.30 10.90
C ALA A 337 23.67 4.90 10.61
N ARG A 338 24.50 4.90 11.67
CA ARG A 338 25.89 4.43 11.60
C ARG A 338 26.06 3.19 12.46
N ALA A 339 26.64 2.15 11.88
CA ALA A 339 26.94 0.91 12.57
C ALA A 339 28.45 0.66 12.58
N SER A 340 28.99 0.40 13.77
CA SER A 340 30.37 -0.07 13.91
C SER A 340 30.49 -1.54 13.53
N CYS A 341 31.72 -1.99 13.30
CA CYS A 341 32.00 -3.41 13.05
C CYS A 341 31.53 -4.30 14.21
N ASP A 342 31.77 -3.87 15.45
CA ASP A 342 31.39 -4.64 16.65
C ASP A 342 29.86 -4.79 16.77
N GLU A 343 29.11 -3.76 16.38
CA GLU A 343 27.65 -3.76 16.42
C GLU A 343 27.04 -4.68 15.36
N LEU A 344 27.61 -4.69 14.16
CA LEU A 344 27.22 -5.62 13.09
C LEU A 344 27.55 -7.07 13.46
N GLU A 345 28.70 -7.33 14.07
CA GLU A 345 29.07 -8.66 14.56
C GLU A 345 28.13 -9.13 15.68
N ALA A 346 27.76 -8.24 16.62
CA ALA A 346 26.80 -8.55 17.67
C ALA A 346 25.39 -8.84 17.12
N TYR A 347 24.91 -8.06 16.15
CA TYR A 347 23.61 -8.28 15.51
C TYR A 347 23.58 -9.64 14.78
N ARG A 348 24.62 -9.98 14.02
CA ARG A 348 24.73 -11.28 13.33
C ARG A 348 24.81 -12.45 14.30
N ALA A 349 25.51 -12.31 15.42
CA ALA A 349 25.57 -13.35 16.45
C ALA A 349 24.19 -13.66 17.06
N ALA A 350 23.29 -12.67 17.11
CA ALA A 350 21.91 -12.84 17.58
C ALA A 350 20.94 -13.38 16.50
N HIS A 351 21.34 -13.37 15.22
CA HIS A 351 20.51 -13.75 14.07
C HIS A 351 21.25 -14.79 13.20
N PRO A 352 21.33 -16.07 13.64
CA PRO A 352 22.15 -17.11 13.01
C PRO A 352 21.69 -17.52 11.60
N ASP A 353 20.48 -17.11 11.20
CA ASP A 353 19.89 -17.42 9.89
C ASP A 353 20.41 -16.49 8.77
N LEU A 354 21.18 -15.45 9.11
CA LEU A 354 21.80 -14.55 8.16
C LEU A 354 22.97 -15.22 7.41
N PRO A 355 23.09 -15.06 6.08
CA PRO A 355 24.26 -15.50 5.33
C PRO A 355 25.56 -14.94 5.92
N GLN A 356 26.55 -15.79 6.20
CA GLN A 356 27.89 -15.34 6.59
C GLN A 356 28.63 -14.77 5.37
N GLU A 357 28.30 -13.56 4.95
CA GLU A 357 29.07 -12.87 3.92
C GLU A 357 30.39 -12.30 4.47
N LYS A 358 31.42 -12.25 3.60
CA LYS A 358 32.74 -11.69 3.93
C LYS A 358 32.64 -10.18 4.16
N ARG A 359 33.34 -9.72 5.20
CA ARG A 359 33.49 -8.32 5.67
C ARG A 359 33.45 -7.27 4.53
N GLY A 360 32.37 -6.49 4.49
CA GLY A 360 32.36 -5.16 3.87
C GLY A 360 33.13 -4.12 4.73
N SER A 361 33.37 -2.94 4.16
CA SER A 361 34.05 -1.82 4.82
C SER A 361 33.21 -1.29 5.99
N CYS A 362 33.77 -1.29 7.21
CA CYS A 362 33.19 -0.61 8.37
C CYS A 362 33.84 0.76 8.60
N PRO A 363 33.14 1.74 9.20
CA PRO A 363 31.74 1.69 9.62
C PRO A 363 30.77 1.74 8.43
N VAL A 364 29.59 1.12 8.59
CA VAL A 364 28.53 1.19 7.59
C VAL A 364 27.69 2.43 7.85
N LEU A 365 27.51 3.25 6.81
CA LEU A 365 26.60 4.39 6.80
C LEU A 365 25.35 3.96 6.03
N LEU A 366 24.24 3.81 6.75
CA LEU A 366 22.92 3.54 6.18
C LEU A 366 22.18 4.87 6.11
N GLN A 367 21.72 5.24 4.92
CA GLN A 367 20.98 6.47 4.75
C GLN A 367 19.88 6.30 3.71
N PHE A 368 18.72 6.90 3.96
CA PHE A 368 17.67 7.03 2.95
C PHE A 368 17.03 8.41 3.05
N ARG A 369 16.39 8.83 1.96
CA ARG A 369 15.59 10.04 1.87
C ARG A 369 14.15 9.66 1.55
N LEU A 370 13.23 10.20 2.32
CA LEU A 370 11.82 10.22 1.99
C LEU A 370 11.48 11.68 1.64
N LYS A 371 11.12 11.95 0.38
CA LYS A 371 10.72 13.28 -0.04
C LYS A 371 9.67 13.24 -1.15
N ASP A 372 8.56 13.94 -0.96
CA ASP A 372 7.50 14.06 -1.96
C ASP A 372 6.92 12.71 -2.43
N GLY A 373 7.07 11.67 -1.61
CA GLY A 373 6.67 10.30 -1.93
C GLY A 373 7.68 9.50 -2.73
N ASP A 374 8.92 9.98 -2.85
CA ASP A 374 10.08 9.25 -3.35
C ASP A 374 10.90 8.74 -2.16
N TRP A 375 11.08 7.43 -2.08
CA TRP A 375 11.93 6.79 -1.08
C TRP A 375 13.20 6.31 -1.76
N MET A 376 14.32 6.96 -1.45
CA MET A 376 15.60 6.71 -2.10
C MET A 376 16.67 6.34 -1.06
N GLU A 377 17.33 5.22 -1.21
CA GLU A 377 18.49 4.85 -0.40
C GLU A 377 19.78 5.53 -0.89
N ASN A 378 20.79 5.58 -0.02
CA ASN A 378 22.10 6.19 -0.30
C ASN A 378 22.92 5.50 -1.39
N TYR A 379 22.48 4.32 -1.86
CA TYR A 379 22.99 3.61 -3.03
C TYR A 379 22.22 3.90 -4.32
N GLY A 380 21.25 4.83 -4.31
CA GLY A 380 20.45 5.25 -5.47
C GLY A 380 19.27 4.32 -5.79
N GLN A 381 18.97 3.35 -4.92
CA GLN A 381 17.80 2.49 -5.06
C GLN A 381 16.53 3.26 -4.66
N HIS A 382 15.49 3.13 -5.49
CA HIS A 382 14.17 3.70 -5.21
C HIS A 382 13.21 2.60 -4.79
N TRP A 383 12.40 2.89 -3.78
CA TRP A 383 11.44 1.94 -3.24
C TRP A 383 10.01 2.38 -3.48
N THR A 384 9.17 1.41 -3.82
CA THR A 384 7.72 1.56 -3.70
C THR A 384 7.34 1.33 -2.24
N PHE A 385 6.46 2.18 -1.70
CA PHE A 385 6.04 2.05 -0.32
C PHE A 385 4.61 2.51 -0.07
N SER A 386 4.03 2.02 1.01
CA SER A 386 2.76 2.51 1.55
C SER A 386 2.78 2.46 3.08
N PHE A 387 2.09 3.41 3.71
CA PHE A 387 1.95 3.45 5.18
C PHE A 387 0.55 3.00 5.58
N PHE A 388 0.49 2.22 6.65
CA PHE A 388 -0.76 1.77 7.24
C PHE A 388 -0.60 1.66 8.76
N GLY A 389 -1.31 2.53 9.50
CA GLY A 389 -1.14 2.62 10.95
C GLY A 389 0.30 2.89 11.36
N ASP A 390 0.86 2.03 12.22
CA ASP A 390 2.27 2.03 12.62
C ASP A 390 3.15 1.10 11.76
N HIS A 391 2.68 0.68 10.59
CA HIS A 391 3.41 -0.15 9.65
C HIS A 391 3.71 0.59 8.35
N VAL A 392 4.83 0.20 7.73
CA VAL A 392 5.24 0.59 6.39
C VAL A 392 5.46 -0.68 5.57
N HIS A 393 4.82 -0.75 4.41
CA HIS A 393 5.14 -1.72 3.39
C HIS A 393 6.17 -1.09 2.46
N LEU A 394 7.33 -1.72 2.28
CA LEU A 394 8.45 -1.24 1.48
C LEU A 394 8.91 -2.37 0.55
N GLY A 395 8.70 -2.22 -0.77
CA GLY A 395 9.01 -3.26 -1.75
C GLY A 395 8.23 -4.56 -1.51
N ASN A 396 8.90 -5.60 -0.98
CA ASN A 396 8.32 -6.92 -0.71
C ASN A 396 8.32 -7.29 0.79
N PHE A 397 8.52 -6.32 1.69
CA PHE A 397 8.44 -6.53 3.13
C PHE A 397 7.64 -5.45 3.83
N THR A 398 7.15 -5.79 5.01
CA THR A 398 6.41 -4.90 5.90
C THR A 398 7.17 -4.75 7.20
N MET A 399 7.22 -3.53 7.76
CA MET A 399 7.88 -3.24 9.01
C MET A 399 7.03 -2.31 9.86
N ARG A 400 7.03 -2.52 11.17
CA ARG A 400 6.53 -1.52 12.12
C ARG A 400 7.52 -0.36 12.23
N TRP A 401 7.03 0.87 12.30
CA TRP A 401 7.85 2.08 12.46
C TRP A 401 7.47 2.88 13.71
N ALA A 402 8.44 3.58 14.29
CA ALA A 402 8.21 4.52 15.39
C ALA A 402 9.13 5.74 15.26
N PHE A 403 8.58 6.94 15.43
CA PHE A 403 9.31 8.20 15.37
C PHE A 403 9.12 9.02 16.66
N ASP A 404 10.24 9.46 17.26
CA ASP A 404 10.24 10.22 18.53
C ASP A 404 10.40 11.74 18.36
N GLY A 405 10.46 12.22 17.11
CA GLY A 405 10.76 13.61 16.75
C GLY A 405 12.18 13.81 16.22
N THR A 406 13.11 12.90 16.51
CA THR A 406 14.51 12.92 16.04
C THR A 406 14.96 11.58 15.47
N HIS A 407 14.58 10.48 16.11
CA HIS A 407 14.95 9.12 15.73
C HIS A 407 13.74 8.36 15.17
N LEU A 408 14.01 7.58 14.14
CA LEU A 408 13.11 6.66 13.48
C LEU A 408 13.62 5.23 13.67
N SER A 409 12.82 4.35 14.25
CA SER A 409 13.17 2.92 14.39
C SER A 409 12.20 2.05 13.61
N PHE A 410 12.72 1.00 12.98
CA PHE A 410 11.91 -0.07 12.40
C PHE A 410 12.02 -1.35 13.23
N SER A 411 10.93 -2.11 13.31
CA SER A 411 10.84 -3.37 14.04
C SER A 411 9.83 -4.31 13.39
N GLU A 412 9.73 -5.55 13.86
CA GLU A 412 8.68 -6.50 13.43
C GLU A 412 8.65 -6.66 11.90
N MET A 413 9.83 -6.85 11.29
CA MET A 413 9.94 -7.00 9.84
C MET A 413 9.43 -8.37 9.38
N GLU A 414 8.52 -8.36 8.41
CA GLU A 414 7.95 -9.55 7.77
C GLU A 414 8.18 -9.50 6.24
N GLY A 415 8.78 -10.55 5.68
CA GLY A 415 9.20 -10.61 4.26
C GLY A 415 10.66 -10.18 4.05
N GLY A 416 11.05 -9.94 2.79
CA GLY A 416 12.41 -9.51 2.42
C GLY A 416 13.45 -10.64 2.38
N ALA A 417 14.66 -10.29 2.00
CA ALA A 417 15.83 -11.15 2.11
C ALA A 417 16.39 -11.11 3.54
N PRO A 418 17.11 -12.15 4.00
CA PRO A 418 17.60 -12.20 5.37
C PRO A 418 18.42 -10.96 5.78
N ASP A 419 19.22 -10.43 4.86
CA ASP A 419 20.10 -9.27 5.08
C ASP A 419 19.38 -7.92 5.17
N ASP A 420 18.15 -7.80 4.66
CA ASP A 420 17.35 -6.57 4.75
C ASP A 420 17.06 -6.19 6.22
N ALA A 421 16.88 -7.19 7.10
CA ALA A 421 16.63 -6.95 8.52
C ALA A 421 17.79 -6.20 9.19
N ALA A 422 19.04 -6.47 8.79
CA ALA A 422 20.22 -5.81 9.33
C ALA A 422 20.32 -4.34 8.87
N VAL A 423 19.78 -4.01 7.70
CA VAL A 423 19.69 -2.64 7.21
C VAL A 423 18.65 -1.89 8.04
N TRP A 424 17.42 -2.37 8.05
CA TRP A 424 16.29 -1.57 8.54
C TRP A 424 16.09 -1.61 10.05
N THR A 425 16.32 -2.75 10.70
CA THR A 425 15.87 -2.98 12.09
C THR A 425 16.99 -2.92 13.13
N MET A 426 18.25 -2.92 12.70
CA MET A 426 19.40 -3.02 13.59
C MET A 426 19.51 -1.83 14.54
N LYS A 427 19.22 -0.61 14.05
CA LYS A 427 19.34 0.62 14.82
C LYS A 427 18.31 1.67 14.43
N PRO A 428 17.95 2.58 15.35
CA PRO A 428 17.23 3.79 14.99
C PRO A 428 18.07 4.68 14.05
N TYR A 429 17.42 5.21 13.02
CA TYR A 429 17.92 6.25 12.13
C TYR A 429 17.69 7.63 12.73
N THR A 430 18.63 8.53 12.59
CA THR A 430 18.54 9.93 13.02
C THR A 430 18.16 10.80 11.83
N LYS A 431 17.13 11.64 11.99
CA LYS A 431 16.78 12.64 10.97
C LYS A 431 17.85 13.73 10.92
N VAL A 432 18.51 13.89 9.78
CA VAL A 432 19.55 14.92 9.57
C VAL A 432 18.94 16.20 9.01
N ARG A 433 19.57 17.35 9.27
CA ARG A 433 19.07 18.68 8.84
C ARG A 433 19.33 18.99 7.36
N ASP A 434 20.25 18.26 6.74
CA ASP A 434 20.62 18.46 5.34
C ASP A 434 19.80 17.50 4.47
N ASP A 435 19.13 18.06 3.46
CA ASP A 435 18.25 17.35 2.54
C ASP A 435 19.03 16.64 1.43
N THR A 436 20.35 16.76 1.46
CA THR A 436 21.29 16.09 0.57
C THR A 436 21.56 14.68 1.07
N ILE A 437 21.30 13.69 0.22
CA ILE A 437 21.86 12.36 0.42
C ILE A 437 23.37 12.51 0.18
N SER A 438 24.19 12.10 1.14
CA SER A 438 25.59 11.81 0.84
C SER A 438 25.59 10.59 -0.06
N ALA A 439 25.50 10.79 -1.38
CA ALA A 439 25.47 9.70 -2.34
C ALA A 439 26.74 8.85 -2.14
N ILE A 440 26.57 7.66 -1.55
CA ILE A 440 27.60 6.64 -1.54
C ILE A 440 27.47 5.77 -2.80
N GLY A 441 26.43 5.99 -3.61
CA GLY A 441 26.21 5.41 -4.94
C GLY A 441 27.20 5.90 -6.02
N PHE A 442 27.34 5.10 -7.08
CA PHE A 442 28.20 5.39 -8.22
C PHE A 442 27.67 6.68 -8.89
N PRO A 443 28.44 7.80 -8.91
CA PRO A 443 27.93 9.06 -9.42
C PRO A 443 27.59 8.98 -10.91
N ASP A 444 26.53 9.65 -11.33
CA ASP A 444 26.31 9.93 -12.76
C ASP A 444 27.53 10.68 -13.32
N GLY A 445 27.89 10.45 -14.58
CA GLY A 445 28.95 11.20 -15.23
C GLY A 445 29.72 10.39 -16.26
N LEU A 446 30.68 11.05 -16.89
CA LEU A 446 31.62 10.46 -17.82
C LEU A 446 32.88 10.01 -17.07
N TYR A 447 33.20 8.73 -17.19
CA TYR A 447 34.34 8.10 -16.51
C TYR A 447 35.43 7.76 -17.50
N GLU A 448 36.70 7.96 -17.11
CA GLU A 448 37.87 7.64 -17.90
C GLU A 448 38.92 6.85 -17.09
N ALA A 449 39.43 5.78 -17.67
CA ALA A 449 40.63 5.08 -17.20
C ALA A 449 41.66 4.95 -18.33
N LYS A 450 42.93 5.21 -18.02
CA LYS A 450 44.06 4.95 -18.92
C LYS A 450 44.73 3.65 -18.50
N VAL A 451 44.74 2.67 -19.40
CA VAL A 451 45.37 1.38 -19.17
C VAL A 451 46.63 1.28 -20.02
N SER A 452 47.77 1.00 -19.39
CA SER A 452 49.04 0.78 -20.09
C SER A 452 49.09 -0.59 -20.78
N ALA A 453 50.08 -0.77 -21.68
CA ALA A 453 50.33 -2.05 -22.33
C ALA A 453 50.74 -3.14 -21.33
N GLU A 454 51.55 -2.75 -20.35
CA GLU A 454 52.11 -3.60 -19.31
C GLU A 454 51.04 -4.12 -18.35
N GLU A 455 50.09 -3.26 -17.96
CA GLU A 455 48.98 -3.63 -17.06
C GLU A 455 48.01 -4.62 -17.71
N MET A 456 47.64 -4.39 -18.97
CA MET A 456 46.82 -5.35 -19.70
C MET A 456 47.55 -6.68 -19.93
N LYS A 457 48.85 -6.62 -20.19
CA LYS A 457 49.66 -7.83 -20.32
C LYS A 457 49.65 -8.65 -19.02
N ALA A 458 49.85 -8.00 -17.88
CA ALA A 458 49.81 -8.66 -16.57
C ALA A 458 48.43 -9.30 -16.29
N PHE A 459 47.33 -8.61 -16.66
CA PHE A 459 45.98 -9.14 -16.52
C PHE A 459 45.76 -10.40 -17.37
N TRP A 460 46.11 -10.38 -18.65
CA TRP A 460 45.94 -11.54 -19.54
C TRP A 460 46.76 -12.74 -19.07
N GLU A 461 47.93 -12.50 -18.48
CA GLU A 461 48.77 -13.55 -17.93
C GLU A 461 48.17 -14.15 -16.66
N SER A 462 47.64 -13.34 -15.75
CA SER A 462 47.02 -13.84 -14.51
C SER A 462 45.69 -14.57 -14.73
N HIS A 463 44.95 -14.23 -15.79
CA HIS A 463 43.65 -14.84 -16.11
C HIS A 463 43.72 -15.90 -17.22
N GLY A 464 44.93 -16.29 -17.64
CA GLY A 464 45.12 -17.35 -18.63
C GLY A 464 44.54 -17.03 -20.02
N THR A 465 44.39 -15.75 -20.36
CA THR A 465 43.79 -15.33 -21.64
C THR A 465 44.65 -15.79 -22.82
N PRO A 466 44.10 -16.56 -23.77
CA PRO A 466 44.83 -17.04 -24.95
C PRO A 466 45.44 -15.89 -25.75
N VAL A 467 46.65 -16.06 -26.27
CA VAL A 467 47.35 -15.01 -27.05
C VAL A 467 46.51 -14.53 -28.24
N SER A 468 45.73 -15.43 -28.86
CA SER A 468 44.81 -15.11 -29.96
C SER A 468 43.64 -14.21 -29.58
N ALA A 469 43.33 -14.09 -28.29
CA ALA A 469 42.25 -13.25 -27.77
C ALA A 469 42.76 -11.91 -27.19
N ARG A 470 44.08 -11.68 -27.18
CA ARG A 470 44.67 -10.45 -26.63
C ARG A 470 44.58 -9.31 -27.66
N LYS A 471 43.96 -8.20 -27.29
CA LYS A 471 43.86 -6.98 -28.12
C LYS A 471 45.03 -6.01 -27.81
N PRO A 472 45.50 -5.17 -28.74
CA PRO A 472 46.57 -4.22 -28.46
C PRO A 472 46.17 -3.14 -27.44
N CYS A 473 47.06 -2.82 -26.50
CA CYS A 473 46.93 -1.74 -25.48
C CYS A 473 48.30 -1.01 -25.40
N PRO A 474 48.41 0.32 -25.16
CA PRO A 474 47.60 1.16 -24.27
C PRO A 474 46.25 1.59 -24.87
N CYS A 475 45.23 1.71 -24.01
CA CYS A 475 43.89 2.18 -24.39
C CYS A 475 43.30 3.07 -23.30
N THR A 476 42.61 4.13 -23.73
CA THR A 476 41.71 4.90 -22.88
C THR A 476 40.34 4.23 -22.91
N GLN A 477 39.79 3.93 -21.75
CA GLN A 477 38.47 3.37 -21.58
C GLN A 477 37.55 4.44 -21.02
N THR A 478 36.37 4.56 -21.63
CA THR A 478 35.35 5.50 -21.19
C THR A 478 33.99 4.84 -21.13
N PHE A 479 33.17 5.29 -20.19
CA PHE A 479 31.74 5.02 -20.16
C PHE A 479 31.03 6.21 -19.53
N SER A 480 29.75 6.38 -19.86
CA SER A 480 28.90 7.29 -19.11
C SER A 480 27.85 6.53 -18.32
N LEU A 481 27.53 7.05 -17.14
CA LEU A 481 26.41 6.62 -16.33
C LEU A 481 25.40 7.76 -16.20
N HIS A 482 24.14 7.46 -16.52
CA HIS A 482 23.01 8.36 -16.27
C HIS A 482 21.86 7.58 -15.66
N GLY A 483 21.62 7.75 -14.36
CA GLY A 483 20.65 6.99 -13.58
C GLY A 483 20.92 5.49 -13.68
N THR A 484 19.96 4.73 -14.23
CA THR A 484 20.09 3.26 -14.40
C THR A 484 20.66 2.86 -15.77
N LYS A 485 21.24 3.79 -16.53
CA LYS A 485 21.77 3.53 -17.87
C LYS A 485 23.28 3.69 -17.93
N TRP A 486 23.94 2.62 -18.36
CA TRP A 486 25.36 2.58 -18.66
C TRP A 486 25.56 2.63 -20.17
N ILE A 487 26.41 3.52 -20.65
CA ILE A 487 26.76 3.63 -22.07
C ILE A 487 28.26 3.37 -22.22
N GLY A 488 28.59 2.24 -22.84
CA GLY A 488 29.96 1.87 -23.17
C GLY A 488 30.56 2.72 -24.28
N ARG A 489 31.88 2.66 -24.45
CA ARG A 489 32.63 3.39 -25.49
C ARG A 489 32.12 3.12 -26.92
N ASP A 490 31.66 1.89 -27.18
CA ASP A 490 31.11 1.47 -28.47
C ASP A 490 29.66 1.95 -28.70
N GLY A 491 29.08 2.66 -27.73
CA GLY A 491 27.69 3.10 -27.72
C GLY A 491 26.71 2.02 -27.25
N SER A 492 27.20 0.87 -26.78
CA SER A 492 26.32 -0.16 -26.21
C SER A 492 25.69 0.34 -24.92
N GLU A 493 24.38 0.10 -24.77
CA GLU A 493 23.63 0.45 -23.58
C GLU A 493 23.42 -0.79 -22.71
N SER A 494 23.59 -0.64 -21.41
CA SER A 494 23.26 -1.67 -20.40
C SER A 494 22.44 -1.04 -19.29
N LEU A 495 21.46 -1.78 -18.78
CA LEU A 495 20.75 -1.42 -17.55
C LEU A 495 21.64 -1.71 -16.35
N VAL A 496 21.68 -0.77 -15.42
CA VAL A 496 22.47 -0.87 -14.20
C VAL A 496 21.55 -1.13 -13.02
N SER A 497 21.93 -2.12 -12.21
CA SER A 497 21.34 -2.34 -10.89
C SER A 497 22.45 -2.43 -9.84
N TYR A 498 22.18 -1.90 -8.66
CA TYR A 498 23.13 -1.86 -7.55
C TYR A 498 22.66 -2.78 -6.44
N PHE A 499 23.60 -3.46 -5.78
CA PHE A 499 23.35 -4.21 -4.56
C PHE A 499 24.62 -4.18 -3.69
N GLY A 500 24.64 -3.32 -2.66
CA GLY A 500 25.82 -3.10 -1.83
C GLY A 500 27.02 -2.61 -2.65
N ASP A 501 28.14 -3.35 -2.59
CA ASP A 501 29.35 -3.07 -3.38
C ASP A 501 29.31 -3.73 -4.77
N LYS A 502 28.13 -4.15 -5.25
CA LYS A 502 27.95 -4.79 -6.55
C LYS A 502 27.18 -3.90 -7.51
N LEU A 503 27.61 -3.90 -8.76
CA LEU A 503 27.00 -3.24 -9.90
C LEU A 503 26.76 -4.31 -10.96
N THR A 504 25.50 -4.56 -11.31
CA THR A 504 25.11 -5.52 -12.35
C THR A 504 24.70 -4.78 -13.61
N LEU A 505 25.41 -5.03 -14.70
CA LEU A 505 25.07 -4.57 -16.04
C LEU A 505 24.25 -5.65 -16.74
N THR A 506 23.09 -5.30 -17.27
CA THR A 506 22.22 -6.22 -18.02
C THR A 506 21.89 -5.67 -19.39
N ASP A 507 22.04 -6.48 -20.43
CA ASP A 507 21.61 -6.15 -21.78
C ASP A 507 20.97 -7.37 -22.49
N ALA A 508 20.67 -7.24 -23.77
CA ALA A 508 20.04 -8.30 -24.56
C ALA A 508 20.90 -9.59 -24.71
N ARG A 509 22.18 -9.54 -24.31
CA ARG A 509 23.16 -10.62 -24.47
C ARG A 509 23.44 -11.34 -23.16
N GLY A 510 23.12 -10.74 -22.01
CA GLY A 510 23.32 -11.35 -20.70
C GLY A 510 23.41 -10.31 -19.59
N SER A 511 23.90 -10.75 -18.43
CA SER A 511 24.21 -9.87 -17.30
C SER A 511 25.63 -10.12 -16.81
N VAL A 512 26.31 -9.09 -16.33
CA VAL A 512 27.62 -9.18 -15.67
C VAL A 512 27.60 -8.39 -14.37
N THR A 513 28.05 -9.01 -13.28
CA THR A 513 28.14 -8.37 -11.97
C THR A 513 29.58 -7.99 -11.64
N LEU A 514 29.82 -6.70 -11.39
CA LEU A 514 31.09 -6.11 -11.00
C LEU A 514 31.06 -5.73 -9.53
N ARG A 515 32.13 -6.01 -8.77
CA ARG A 515 32.34 -5.36 -7.47
C ARG A 515 33.00 -4.02 -7.66
N TRP A 516 32.54 -3.00 -6.93
CA TRP A 516 33.01 -1.63 -7.07
C TRP A 516 33.24 -0.95 -5.71
N ARG A 517 34.08 0.08 -5.71
CA ARG A 517 34.36 0.94 -4.56
C ARG A 517 34.42 2.39 -5.02
N ASN A 518 33.71 3.27 -4.32
CA ASN A 518 33.78 4.72 -4.50
C ASN A 518 34.81 5.32 -3.53
N ASP A 519 35.70 6.18 -4.03
CA ASP A 519 36.38 7.17 -3.21
C ASP A 519 35.82 8.56 -3.55
N PRO A 520 34.79 9.02 -2.81
CA PRO A 520 34.12 10.28 -3.09
C PRO A 520 34.99 11.52 -2.80
N GLN A 521 36.14 11.38 -2.15
CA GLN A 521 37.04 12.51 -1.91
C GLN A 521 37.87 12.88 -3.14
N ILE A 522 38.02 11.96 -4.09
CA ILE A 522 38.87 12.11 -5.27
C ILE A 522 38.13 11.80 -6.59
N GLU A 523 36.81 11.64 -6.54
CA GLU A 523 35.94 11.34 -7.70
C GLU A 523 36.37 10.08 -8.48
N GLU A 524 36.88 9.08 -7.75
CA GLU A 524 37.40 7.84 -8.31
C GLU A 524 36.47 6.65 -8.03
N VAL A 525 36.25 5.79 -9.03
CA VAL A 525 35.59 4.50 -8.86
C VAL A 525 36.51 3.37 -9.29
N THR A 526 36.70 2.39 -8.41
CA THR A 526 37.52 1.21 -8.67
C THR A 526 36.62 -0.02 -8.77
N PHE A 527 36.74 -0.81 -9.84
CA PHE A 527 36.13 -2.15 -9.89
C PHE A 527 37.16 -3.17 -9.45
N THR A 528 36.80 -4.03 -8.49
CA THR A 528 37.75 -4.90 -7.79
C THR A 528 37.60 -6.37 -8.16
N ASP A 529 36.45 -6.78 -8.69
CA ASP A 529 36.19 -8.18 -9.03
C ASP A 529 35.03 -8.31 -10.04
N VAL A 530 34.93 -9.46 -10.71
CA VAL A 530 33.79 -9.86 -11.56
C VAL A 530 33.22 -11.16 -11.00
N GLU A 531 31.98 -11.15 -10.53
CA GLU A 531 31.44 -12.31 -9.78
C GLU A 531 30.78 -13.36 -10.67
N THR A 532 29.86 -13.01 -11.58
CA THR A 532 29.15 -13.98 -12.46
C THR A 532 28.43 -13.30 -13.65
N GLY A 533 28.17 -14.09 -14.71
CA GLY A 533 27.40 -13.70 -15.90
C GLY A 533 27.64 -14.57 -17.16
N ASP A 534 26.62 -14.86 -17.98
CA ASP A 534 26.84 -15.23 -19.39
C ASP A 534 27.51 -14.02 -20.07
N PRO A 535 28.66 -14.17 -20.74
CA PRO A 535 29.39 -13.03 -21.25
C PRO A 535 28.50 -12.28 -22.25
N VAL A 536 28.08 -11.06 -21.84
CA VAL A 536 27.77 -9.98 -22.78
C VAL A 536 28.89 -9.99 -23.81
N SER A 537 28.59 -9.84 -25.11
CA SER A 537 29.50 -10.19 -26.21
C SER A 537 30.79 -9.37 -26.35
N ASP A 538 31.31 -8.85 -25.26
CA ASP A 538 32.65 -8.34 -25.10
C ASP A 538 33.31 -9.01 -23.89
N ALA A 539 34.18 -9.99 -24.17
CA ALA A 539 35.24 -10.36 -23.24
C ALA A 539 36.08 -9.13 -22.81
N ASP A 540 35.96 -8.01 -23.53
CA ASP A 540 36.49 -6.70 -23.21
C ASP A 540 35.86 -6.07 -21.95
N LEU A 541 34.53 -6.16 -21.74
CA LEU A 541 33.82 -5.46 -20.67
C LEU A 541 34.11 -5.98 -19.25
N ALA A 542 34.57 -7.22 -19.08
CA ALA A 542 35.03 -7.70 -17.77
C ALA A 542 36.54 -7.46 -17.57
N THR A 543 37.30 -7.53 -18.66
CA THR A 543 38.77 -7.44 -18.68
C THR A 543 39.26 -6.00 -18.41
N TYR A 544 38.54 -4.98 -18.85
CA TYR A 544 39.00 -3.59 -18.72
C TYR A 544 38.65 -2.93 -17.39
N PHE A 545 37.56 -3.35 -16.73
CA PHE A 545 37.05 -2.66 -15.57
C PHE A 545 37.78 -3.04 -14.28
N VAL A 546 38.21 -4.30 -14.16
CA VAL A 546 38.90 -4.81 -12.96
C VAL A 546 40.40 -4.42 -12.92
N VAL A 547 40.92 -3.80 -13.97
CA VAL A 547 42.35 -3.46 -14.09
C VAL A 547 42.68 -2.07 -13.55
N LYS A 548 41.71 -1.17 -13.44
CA LYS A 548 41.95 0.24 -13.11
C LYS A 548 40.85 0.91 -12.29
N THR A 549 41.27 1.99 -11.64
CA THR A 549 40.41 3.04 -11.12
C THR A 549 40.02 4.00 -12.25
N PHE A 550 38.74 4.30 -12.36
CA PHE A 550 38.17 5.27 -13.30
C PHE A 550 37.99 6.61 -12.60
N ASN A 551 38.39 7.68 -13.27
CA ASN A 551 38.18 9.05 -12.81
C ASN A 551 36.94 9.62 -13.49
N ARG A 552 36.10 10.33 -12.73
CA ARG A 552 35.04 11.15 -13.33
C ARG A 552 35.68 12.37 -14.01
N ILE A 553 35.35 12.60 -15.28
CA ILE A 553 35.91 13.69 -16.10
C ILE A 553 34.87 14.71 -16.57
N GLY A 554 33.60 14.50 -16.21
CA GLY A 554 32.49 15.41 -16.52
C GLY A 554 31.13 14.81 -16.13
N ASP A 555 30.09 15.63 -16.26
CA ASP A 555 28.69 15.22 -16.15
C ASP A 555 28.15 14.64 -17.47
#